data_AF-A0A358NHU8-F1
#
_entry.id   AF-A0A358NHU8-F1
#
_cell.length_a   1.000
_cell.length_b   1.000
_cell.length_c   1.000
_cell.angle_alpha   90.00
_cell.angle_beta   90.00
_cell.angle_gamma   90.00
#
_symmetry.space_group_name_H-M   'P 1'
#
loop_
_entity.id
_entity.type
_entity.pdbx_description
1 polymer ?
#
loop_
_entity_poly.entity_id
_entity_poly.type
_entity_poly.pdbx_seq_one_letter_code
_entity_poly.pdbx_strand_id
1 'polypeptide(L)'
;MVTAQAFAQDNNAGKNLFANYFKDMWKCNIESPDIQVDKSLKGFSKLRDLLKEKKRRIQMKKKTFAVLHTERFIQTVEELIASKCTEKAQELSNG
;
A
#
# COMPACT_ATOMS: atom_id res chain seq x y z
N MET A 1 -0.21 7.86 -10.19
CA MET A 1 0.37 7.94 -8.83
C MET A 1 1.81 7.47 -8.92
N VAL A 2 2.77 8.25 -8.44
CA VAL A 2 4.21 7.98 -8.61
C VAL A 2 4.64 6.64 -8.01
N THR A 3 4.14 6.28 -6.82
CA THR A 3 4.47 5.01 -6.15
C THR A 3 4.10 3.76 -6.97
N ALA A 4 2.91 3.74 -7.58
CA ALA A 4 2.45 2.61 -8.41
C ALA A 4 3.30 2.44 -9.69
N GLN A 5 3.80 3.56 -10.23
CA GLN A 5 4.69 3.61 -11.38
C GLN A 5 6.10 3.13 -11.01
N ALA A 6 6.66 3.64 -9.91
CA ALA A 6 7.96 3.21 -9.40
C ALA A 6 8.00 1.69 -9.17
N PHE A 7 6.99 1.14 -8.48
CA PHE A 7 6.84 -0.31 -8.32
C PHE A 7 6.71 -1.07 -9.66
N ALA A 8 6.16 -0.45 -10.71
CA ALA A 8 6.06 -1.10 -12.02
C ALA A 8 7.39 -1.23 -12.74
N GLN A 9 8.18 -0.17 -12.68
CA GLN A 9 9.45 -0.03 -13.38
C GLN A 9 10.59 -0.77 -12.67
N ASP A 10 10.40 -1.11 -11.39
CA ASP A 10 11.40 -1.83 -10.61
C ASP A 10 11.63 -3.27 -11.12
N ASN A 11 12.80 -3.84 -10.81
CA ASN A 11 13.15 -5.22 -11.12
C ASN A 11 12.49 -6.19 -10.12
N ASN A 12 12.64 -7.51 -10.31
CA ASN A 12 11.97 -8.49 -9.43
C ASN A 12 12.48 -8.44 -7.98
N ALA A 13 13.79 -8.24 -7.78
CA ALA A 13 14.36 -8.14 -6.43
C ALA A 13 13.83 -6.89 -5.70
N GLY A 14 13.82 -5.74 -6.39
CA GLY A 14 13.26 -4.50 -5.88
C GLY A 14 11.76 -4.62 -5.60
N LYS A 15 10.96 -5.18 -6.53
CA LYS A 15 9.53 -5.48 -6.30
C LYS A 15 9.27 -6.37 -5.08
N ASN A 16 10.16 -7.32 -4.80
CA ASN A 16 10.03 -8.18 -3.63
C ASN A 16 10.24 -7.40 -2.32
N LEU A 17 11.13 -6.41 -2.32
CA LEU A 17 11.43 -5.56 -1.15
C LEU A 17 10.55 -4.32 -1.05
N PHE A 18 9.96 -3.87 -2.16
CA PHE A 18 9.25 -2.60 -2.29
C PHE A 18 8.11 -2.47 -1.27
N ALA A 19 7.34 -3.54 -1.09
CA ALA A 19 6.24 -3.56 -0.13
C ALA A 19 6.75 -3.35 1.30
N ASN A 20 7.86 -4.00 1.68
CA ASN A 20 8.45 -3.87 3.01
C ASN A 20 8.96 -2.44 3.24
N TYR A 21 9.71 -1.86 2.29
CA TYR A 21 10.18 -0.48 2.41
C TYR A 21 9.01 0.52 2.50
N PHE A 22 7.96 0.31 1.72
CA PHE A 22 6.75 1.13 1.81
C PHE A 22 6.11 1.02 3.20
N LYS A 23 5.98 -0.21 3.72
CA LYS A 23 5.42 -0.47 5.05
C LYS A 23 6.23 0.21 6.15
N ASP A 24 7.54 0.02 6.15
CA ASP A 24 8.42 0.51 7.21
C ASP A 24 8.50 2.03 7.24
N MET A 25 8.55 2.67 6.06
CA MET A 25 8.46 4.12 5.94
C MET A 25 7.14 4.64 6.52
N TRP A 26 6.01 4.02 6.18
CA TRP A 26 4.70 4.54 6.57
C TRP A 26 4.29 4.19 8.00
N LYS A 27 4.82 3.13 8.60
CA LYS A 27 4.56 2.79 10.02
C LYS A 27 4.86 3.96 10.96
N CYS A 28 6.04 4.56 10.83
CA CYS A 28 6.43 5.67 11.70
C CYS A 28 5.88 7.01 11.19
N ASN A 29 5.92 7.22 9.87
CA ASN A 29 5.56 8.52 9.31
C ASN A 29 4.08 8.85 9.53
N ILE A 30 3.18 7.88 9.46
CA ILE A 30 1.75 8.16 9.58
C ILE A 30 1.32 8.68 10.96
N GLU A 31 2.17 8.48 11.98
CA GLU A 31 1.95 8.94 13.36
C GLU A 31 2.57 10.32 13.60
N SER A 32 3.35 10.83 12.65
CA SER A 32 3.94 12.16 12.75
C SER A 32 2.87 13.25 12.75
N PRO A 33 2.96 14.25 13.63
CA PRO A 33 2.01 15.37 13.68
C PRO A 33 1.98 16.20 12.39
N ASP A 34 3.05 16.15 11.59
CA ASP A 34 3.15 16.86 10.32
C ASP A 34 2.44 16.12 9.17
N ILE A 35 2.02 14.87 9.38
CA ILE A 35 1.33 14.08 8.37
C ILE A 35 -0.18 14.28 8.42
N GLN A 36 -0.74 14.64 7.27
CA GLN A 36 -2.19 14.70 7.07
C GLN A 36 -2.75 13.29 6.85
N VAL A 37 -3.03 12.59 7.96
CA VAL A 37 -3.48 11.20 7.98
C VAL A 37 -4.62 10.92 7.00
N ASP A 38 -5.67 11.75 6.99
CA ASP A 38 -6.81 11.56 6.08
C ASP A 38 -6.41 11.67 4.59
N LYS A 39 -5.46 12.54 4.25
CA LYS A 39 -4.93 12.62 2.87
C LYS A 39 -4.09 11.40 2.53
N SER A 40 -3.28 10.91 3.48
CA SER A 40 -2.49 9.68 3.32
C SER A 40 -3.38 8.47 3.10
N LEU A 41 -4.45 8.30 3.89
CA LEU A 41 -5.42 7.20 3.73
C LEU A 41 -6.13 7.23 2.37
N LYS A 42 -6.50 8.42 1.88
CA LYS A 42 -7.04 8.60 0.52
C LYS A 42 -6.00 8.19 -0.54
N GLY A 43 -4.74 8.58 -0.35
CA GLY A 43 -3.63 8.18 -1.21
C GLY A 43 -3.41 6.67 -1.24
N PHE A 44 -3.43 6.00 -0.08
CA PHE A 44 -3.32 4.55 0.04
C PHE A 44 -4.48 3.82 -0.63
N SER A 45 -5.71 4.31 -0.46
CA SER A 45 -6.88 3.74 -1.13
C SER A 45 -6.73 3.79 -2.65
N LYS A 46 -6.30 4.94 -3.18
CA LYS A 46 -6.00 5.09 -4.61
C LYS A 46 -4.85 4.17 -5.08
N LEU A 47 -3.81 4.00 -4.27
CA LEU A 47 -2.71 3.08 -4.57
C LEU A 47 -3.19 1.64 -4.66
N ARG A 48 -3.96 1.18 -3.67
CA ARG A 48 -4.57 -0.15 -3.63
C ARG A 48 -5.37 -0.44 -4.89
N ASP A 49 -6.21 0.50 -5.32
CA ASP A 49 -7.08 0.31 -6.48
C ASP A 49 -6.27 0.21 -7.79
N LEU A 50 -5.22 1.04 -7.93
CA LEU A 50 -4.27 0.94 -9.06
C LEU A 50 -3.50 -0.38 -9.07
N LEU A 51 -3.09 -0.88 -7.90
CA LEU A 51 -2.41 -2.17 -7.79
C LEU A 51 -3.36 -3.33 -8.13
N LYS A 52 -4.63 -3.28 -7.70
CA LYS A 52 -5.67 -4.27 -8.06
C LYS A 52 -5.92 -4.32 -9.56
N GLU A 53 -6.04 -3.16 -10.20
CA GLU A 53 -6.18 -3.07 -11.66
C GLU A 53 -4.96 -3.68 -12.36
N LYS A 54 -3.76 -3.32 -11.92
CA LYS A 54 -2.51 -3.84 -12.47
C LYS A 54 -2.39 -5.35 -12.29
N LYS A 55 -2.80 -5.89 -11.14
CA LYS A 55 -2.83 -7.34 -10.89
C LYS A 55 -3.64 -8.06 -11.95
N ARG A 56 -4.86 -7.58 -12.25
CA ARG A 56 -5.73 -8.16 -13.29
C ARG A 56 -5.01 -8.20 -14.64
N ARG A 57 -4.36 -7.10 -15.03
CA ARG A 57 -3.59 -7.03 -16.30
C ARG A 57 -2.39 -7.98 -16.33
N ILE A 58 -1.70 -8.18 -15.20
CA ILE A 58 -0.55 -9.10 -15.08
C ILE A 58 -1.01 -10.56 -15.11
N GLN A 59 -2.13 -10.88 -14.44
CA GLN A 59 -2.74 -12.22 -14.43
C GLN A 59 -3.10 -12.68 -15.84
N MET A 60 -3.68 -11.80 -16.66
CA MET A 60 -3.98 -12.10 -18.08
C MET A 60 -2.72 -12.48 -18.88
N LYS A 61 -1.55 -11.99 -18.48
CA LYS A 61 -0.25 -12.27 -19.11
C LYS A 61 0.47 -13.48 -18.50
N LYS A 62 -0.16 -14.23 -17.60
CA LYS A 62 0.38 -15.43 -16.92
C LYS A 62 1.74 -15.21 -16.23
N LYS A 63 2.00 -14.00 -15.73
CA LYS A 63 3.27 -13.67 -15.04
C LYS A 63 3.17 -13.92 -13.53
N THR A 64 3.23 -15.19 -13.12
CA THR A 64 2.96 -15.65 -11.74
C THR A 64 3.73 -14.87 -10.66
N PHE A 65 5.04 -14.68 -10.78
CA PHE A 65 5.81 -13.93 -9.79
C PHE A 65 5.42 -12.46 -9.69
N ALA A 66 5.13 -11.81 -10.82
CA ALA A 66 4.67 -10.43 -10.82
C ALA A 66 3.29 -10.27 -10.17
N VAL A 67 2.42 -11.28 -10.28
CA VAL A 67 1.14 -11.33 -9.55
C VAL A 67 1.43 -11.41 -8.05
N LEU A 68 2.26 -12.36 -7.61
CA LEU A 68 2.62 -12.55 -6.19
C LEU A 68 3.18 -11.28 -5.56
N HIS A 69 4.13 -10.61 -6.21
CA HIS A 69 4.69 -9.35 -5.69
C HIS A 69 3.64 -8.24 -5.60
N THR A 70 2.73 -8.16 -6.59
CA THR A 70 1.65 -7.17 -6.58
C THR A 70 0.64 -7.46 -5.46
N GLU A 71 0.33 -8.73 -5.20
CA GLU A 71 -0.55 -9.14 -4.09
C GLU A 71 0.01 -8.79 -2.73
N ARG A 72 1.30 -9.09 -2.49
CA ARG A 72 1.98 -8.70 -1.25
C ARG A 72 1.92 -7.19 -1.02
N PHE A 73 2.08 -6.40 -2.08
CA PHE A 73 1.99 -4.95 -1.96
C PHE A 73 0.57 -4.48 -1.69
N ILE A 74 -0.45 -5.06 -2.32
CA ILE A 74 -1.87 -4.78 -2.02
C ILE A 74 -2.16 -5.05 -0.53
N GLN A 75 -1.75 -6.23 -0.03
CA GLN A 75 -1.96 -6.61 1.36
C GLN A 75 -1.31 -5.61 2.32
N THR A 76 -0.07 -5.21 2.04
CA THR A 76 0.65 -4.20 2.84
C THR A 76 -0.10 -2.87 2.92
N VAL A 77 -0.65 -2.40 1.80
CA VAL A 77 -1.41 -1.14 1.76
C VAL A 77 -2.75 -1.30 2.50
N GLU A 78 -3.40 -2.45 2.39
CA GLU A 78 -4.64 -2.75 3.13
C GLU A 78 -4.41 -2.82 4.63
N GLU A 79 -3.31 -3.43 5.09
CA GLU A 79 -2.91 -3.44 6.50
C GLU A 79 -2.69 -2.03 7.07
N LEU A 80 -2.01 -1.15 6.33
CA LEU A 80 -1.79 0.25 6.73
C LEU A 80 -3.09 1.05 6.84
N ILE A 81 -4.05 0.79 5.95
CA ILE A 81 -5.37 1.43 6.02
C ILE A 81 -6.14 0.90 7.23
N ALA A 82 -6.15 -0.43 7.43
CA ALA A 82 -6.90 -1.08 8.48
C ALA A 82 -6.39 -0.68 9.88
N SER A 83 -5.07 -0.63 10.10
CA SER A 83 -4.50 -0.25 11.40
C SER A 83 -4.98 1.13 11.85
N LYS A 84 -5.02 2.10 10.93
CA LYS A 84 -5.44 3.47 11.24
C LYS A 84 -6.95 3.68 11.29
N CYS A 85 -7.74 2.87 10.58
CA CYS A 85 -9.20 2.87 10.75
C CYS A 85 -9.61 2.32 12.13
N THR A 86 -8.92 1.30 12.63
CA THR A 86 -9.21 0.70 13.96
C THR A 86 -8.84 1.65 15.10
N GLU A 87 -7.69 2.33 15.03
CA GLU A 87 -7.28 3.33 16.02
C GLU A 87 -8.29 4.50 16.11
N LYS A 88 -8.72 5.03 14.95
CA LYS A 88 -9.72 6.12 14.89
C LYS A 88 -11.07 5.72 15.50
N ALA A 89 -11.47 4.46 15.40
CA ALA A 89 -12.71 3.96 16.00
C ALA A 89 -12.63 3.85 17.53
N GLN A 90 -11.44 3.58 18.08
CA GLN A 90 -11.21 3.50 19.54
C GLN A 90 -11.11 4.89 20.19
N GLU A 91 -10.56 5.88 19.50
CA GLU A 91 -10.55 7.27 19.98
C GLU A 91 -11.96 7.85 20.09
N LEU A 92 -12.83 7.54 19.12
CA LEU A 92 -14.23 7.98 19.11
C LEU A 92 -15.13 7.25 20.11
N SER A 93 -14.73 6.07 20.61
CA SER A 93 -15.49 5.34 21.64
C SER A 93 -15.11 5.72 23.07
N ASN A 94 -13.98 6.42 23.25
CA ASN A 94 -13.40 6.73 24.55
C ASN A 94 -13.49 8.23 24.92
N GLY A 95 -14.15 9.05 24.09
CA GLY A 95 -14.42 10.47 24.32
C GLY A 95 -15.91 10.73 24.50
#